data_AF-A0A957VN96-F1
#
_entry.id   AF-A0A957VN96-F1
#
_cell.length_a   1.000
_cell.length_b   1.000
_cell.length_c   1.000
_cell.angle_alpha   90.00
_cell.angle_beta   90.00
_cell.angle_gamma   90.00
#
_symmetry.space_group_name_H-M   'P 1'
#
loop_
_entity.id
_entity.type
_entity.pdbx_description
1 polymer ?
#
loop_
_entity_poly.entity_id
_entity_poly.type
_entity_poly.pdbx_seq_one_letter_code
_entity_poly.pdbx_strand_id
1 'polypeptide(L)'
;MTEAEAFKAELSLLLSLPFVRYYTQIVHPVLNPDTSPPKGVIRSLSLPEEPPAEELYFGLDGDDTGKLFEDLFLVGEDERQLHRASQVVSSAIQQIAAKVRQHAGKQAVIFQAGDDILFRGRFSQQDLQELHDLYTVTTQGMSCCIGYGRTLREAFLALKLAKTSPGKNSIVGIELLDKGKEPGSAAAS
;
A
#
# COMPACT_ATOMS: atom_id res chain seq x y z
N MET A 1 -4.66 17.31 18.83
CA MET A 1 -4.41 17.86 17.48
C MET A 1 -5.69 18.49 17.00
N THR A 2 -5.60 19.71 16.50
CA THR A 2 -6.74 20.36 15.84
C THR A 2 -6.92 19.81 14.42
N GLU A 3 -8.12 19.88 13.89
CA GLU A 3 -8.46 19.46 12.51
C GLU A 3 -7.56 20.13 11.46
N ALA A 4 -7.20 21.40 11.71
CA ALA A 4 -6.26 22.16 10.88
C ALA A 4 -4.80 21.65 10.95
N GLU A 5 -4.36 21.11 12.09
CA GLU A 5 -3.03 20.51 12.22
C GLU A 5 -2.96 19.15 11.53
N ALA A 6 -4.03 18.35 11.61
CA ALA A 6 -4.14 17.09 10.89
C ALA A 6 -4.10 17.32 9.38
N PHE A 7 -4.89 18.28 8.88
CA PHE A 7 -4.89 18.67 7.47
C PHE A 7 -3.51 19.16 7.00
N LYS A 8 -2.82 19.99 7.78
CA LYS A 8 -1.46 20.46 7.42
C LYS A 8 -0.44 19.32 7.40
N ALA A 9 -0.52 18.38 8.33
CA ALA A 9 0.37 17.22 8.37
C ALA A 9 0.14 16.30 7.17
N GLU A 10 -1.13 16.04 6.83
CA GLU A 10 -1.53 15.30 5.65
C GLU A 10 -1.05 15.99 4.37
N LEU A 11 -1.34 17.28 4.20
CA LEU A 11 -0.90 18.05 3.04
C LEU A 11 0.62 18.06 2.89
N SER A 12 1.34 18.18 4.00
CA SER A 12 2.81 18.14 4.02
C SER A 12 3.33 16.76 3.57
N LEU A 13 2.68 15.68 3.99
CA LEU A 13 3.00 14.32 3.53
C LEU A 13 2.70 14.17 2.03
N LEU A 14 1.52 14.60 1.59
CA LEU A 14 1.09 14.56 0.19
C LEU A 14 2.03 15.33 -0.73
N LEU A 15 2.57 16.48 -0.28
CA LEU A 15 3.49 17.31 -1.06
C LEU A 15 4.94 16.85 -0.95
N SER A 16 5.34 16.23 0.15
CA SER A 16 6.71 15.79 0.38
C SER A 16 7.17 14.75 -0.65
N LEU A 17 6.31 13.81 -1.02
CA LEU A 17 6.66 12.73 -1.96
C LEU A 17 6.81 13.22 -3.41
N PRO A 18 5.87 13.99 -4.00
CA PRO A 18 6.06 14.64 -5.29
C PRO A 18 7.28 15.56 -5.29
N PHE A 19 7.50 16.32 -4.22
CA PHE A 19 8.67 17.19 -4.10
C PHE A 19 9.97 16.38 -4.07
N VAL A 20 10.04 15.30 -3.28
CA VAL A 20 11.21 14.40 -3.24
C VAL A 20 11.43 13.77 -4.61
N ARG A 21 10.39 13.31 -5.31
CA ARG A 21 10.51 12.76 -6.67
C ARG A 21 11.00 13.82 -7.65
N TYR A 22 10.37 14.99 -7.68
CA TYR A 22 10.75 16.12 -8.55
C TYR A 22 12.20 16.52 -8.32
N TYR A 23 12.59 16.70 -7.05
CA TYR A 23 13.95 17.09 -6.71
C TYR A 23 14.96 15.99 -7.07
N THR A 24 14.72 14.74 -6.68
CA THR A 24 15.68 13.65 -6.89
C THR A 24 15.80 13.20 -8.35
N GLN A 25 14.73 13.29 -9.14
CA GLN A 25 14.69 12.79 -10.52
C GLN A 25 14.95 13.87 -11.57
N ILE A 26 14.62 15.13 -11.29
CA ILE A 26 14.74 16.23 -12.26
C ILE A 26 15.80 17.23 -11.82
N VAL A 27 15.66 17.80 -10.62
CA VAL A 27 16.53 18.90 -10.17
C VAL A 27 17.95 18.41 -9.88
N HIS A 28 18.09 17.33 -9.12
CA HIS A 28 19.39 16.84 -8.67
C HIS A 28 20.29 16.38 -9.82
N PRO A 29 19.83 15.61 -10.83
CA PRO A 29 20.67 15.23 -11.97
C PRO A 29 21.11 16.42 -12.82
N VAL A 30 20.27 17.46 -12.93
CA VAL A 30 20.62 18.69 -13.65
C VAL A 30 21.68 19.50 -12.89
N LEU A 31 21.56 19.59 -11.57
CA LEU A 31 22.50 20.34 -10.74
C LEU A 31 23.81 19.59 -10.47
N ASN A 32 23.79 18.25 -10.46
CA ASN A 32 24.94 17.41 -10.14
C ASN A 32 25.07 16.22 -11.09
N PRO A 33 25.40 16.47 -12.38
CA PRO A 33 25.40 15.44 -13.44
C PRO A 33 26.38 14.28 -13.19
N ASP A 34 27.46 14.51 -12.43
CA ASP A 34 28.50 13.51 -12.15
C ASP A 34 28.37 12.82 -10.79
N THR A 35 27.31 13.09 -10.02
CA THR A 35 27.10 12.47 -8.70
C THR A 35 26.08 11.35 -8.76
N SER A 36 26.39 10.26 -8.05
CA SER A 36 25.42 9.17 -7.84
C SER A 36 24.14 9.74 -7.19
N PRO A 37 22.96 9.17 -7.47
CA PRO A 37 21.70 9.69 -6.94
C PRO A 37 21.74 9.79 -5.40
N PRO A 38 21.09 10.81 -4.82
CA PRO A 38 21.11 11.04 -3.39
C PRO A 38 20.48 9.87 -2.62
N LYS A 39 20.94 9.58 -1.40
CA LYS A 39 20.38 8.49 -0.57
C LYS A 39 18.86 8.65 -0.41
N GLY A 40 18.13 7.53 -0.45
CA GLY A 40 16.66 7.54 -0.29
C GLY A 40 15.89 7.81 -1.58
N VAL A 41 16.46 7.49 -2.75
CA VAL A 41 15.69 7.48 -4.00
C VAL A 41 14.62 6.40 -3.91
N ILE A 42 13.38 6.84 -4.05
CA ILE A 42 12.23 5.96 -4.25
C ILE A 42 12.17 5.59 -5.72
N ARG A 43 12.20 4.29 -6.03
CA ARG A 43 11.89 3.77 -7.36
C ARG A 43 10.61 2.96 -7.31
N SER A 44 9.92 2.91 -8.45
CA SER A 44 8.80 1.98 -8.63
C SER A 44 9.36 0.56 -8.65
N LEU A 45 8.78 -0.30 -7.84
CA LEU A 45 9.00 -1.75 -7.91
C LEU A 45 7.84 -2.33 -8.72
N SER A 46 8.15 -3.11 -9.75
CA SER A 46 7.15 -3.82 -10.55
C SER A 46 7.21 -5.30 -10.23
N LEU A 47 6.04 -5.93 -10.10
CA LEU A 47 5.96 -7.39 -9.95
C LEU A 47 5.91 -8.07 -11.32
N PRO A 48 6.52 -9.26 -11.45
CA PRO A 48 6.33 -10.08 -12.63
C PRO A 48 4.95 -10.74 -12.64
N GLU A 49 4.60 -11.31 -13.80
CA GLU A 49 3.43 -12.22 -13.94
C GLU A 49 3.61 -13.50 -13.11
N GLU A 50 4.85 -13.96 -12.95
CA GLU A 50 5.19 -15.06 -12.04
C GLU A 50 5.58 -14.54 -10.65
N PRO A 51 5.33 -15.31 -9.57
CA PRO A 51 5.73 -14.91 -8.23
C PRO A 51 7.24 -14.64 -8.13
N PRO A 52 7.65 -13.54 -7.47
CA PRO A 52 9.06 -13.21 -7.33
C PRO A 52 9.81 -14.27 -6.51
N ALA A 53 11.12 -14.39 -6.76
CA ALA A 53 11.98 -15.29 -6.00
C ALA A 53 12.11 -14.89 -4.52
N GLU A 54 12.05 -13.59 -4.24
CA GLU A 54 12.11 -13.02 -2.89
C GLU A 54 10.72 -12.82 -2.29
N GLU A 55 10.62 -12.97 -0.97
CA GLU A 55 9.42 -12.55 -0.23
C GLU A 55 9.37 -11.03 -0.11
N LEU A 56 8.19 -10.46 -0.28
CA LEU A 56 7.92 -9.04 -0.08
C LEU A 56 6.87 -8.85 1.04
N TYR A 57 6.74 -7.61 1.49
CA TYR A 57 5.68 -7.15 2.39
C TYR A 57 4.62 -6.39 1.61
N PHE A 58 3.36 -6.60 1.98
CA PHE A 58 2.19 -6.04 1.32
C PHE A 58 1.24 -5.49 2.37
N GLY A 59 0.92 -4.21 2.29
CA GLY A 59 -0.18 -3.59 3.01
C GLY A 59 -1.37 -3.39 2.07
N LEU A 60 -2.57 -3.73 2.53
CA LEU A 60 -3.83 -3.40 1.87
C LEU A 60 -4.68 -2.61 2.86
N ASP A 61 -5.32 -1.57 2.37
CA ASP A 61 -6.14 -0.65 3.15
C ASP A 61 -7.34 -0.19 2.30
N GLY A 62 -8.54 -0.27 2.88
CA GLY A 62 -9.79 0.12 2.23
C GLY A 62 -9.82 1.63 1.92
N ASP A 63 -10.40 1.98 0.76
CA ASP A 63 -10.52 3.38 0.38
C ASP A 63 -11.79 3.99 0.99
N ASP A 64 -11.63 5.15 1.64
CA ASP A 64 -12.73 5.98 2.15
C ASP A 64 -13.67 5.26 3.12
N THR A 65 -13.23 4.17 3.75
CA THR A 65 -14.00 3.44 4.77
C THR A 65 -14.43 4.35 5.92
N GLY A 66 -13.54 5.22 6.41
CA GLY A 66 -13.87 6.20 7.46
C GLY A 66 -14.99 7.16 7.03
N LYS A 67 -14.89 7.68 5.80
CA LYS A 67 -15.90 8.58 5.22
C LYS A 67 -17.25 7.88 5.03
N LEU A 68 -17.25 6.61 4.60
CA LEU A 68 -18.46 5.80 4.54
C LEU A 68 -19.17 5.74 5.90
N PHE A 69 -18.42 5.50 6.98
CA PHE A 69 -19.01 5.48 8.31
C PHE A 69 -19.48 6.87 8.77
N GLU A 70 -18.71 7.92 8.51
CA GLU A 70 -19.12 9.31 8.78
C GLU A 70 -20.43 9.66 8.08
N ASP A 71 -20.56 9.35 6.79
CA ASP A 71 -21.77 9.58 6.01
C ASP A 71 -22.96 8.79 6.59
N LEU A 72 -22.75 7.54 7.01
CA LEU A 72 -23.79 6.73 7.66
C LEU A 72 -24.20 7.31 9.02
N PHE A 73 -23.27 7.87 9.82
CA PHE A 73 -23.58 8.53 11.08
C PHE A 73 -24.39 9.83 10.88
N LEU A 74 -24.14 10.56 9.79
CA LEU A 74 -24.79 11.84 9.51
C LEU A 74 -26.17 11.67 8.86
N VAL A 75 -26.34 10.64 8.03
CA VAL A 75 -27.56 10.42 7.23
C VAL A 75 -28.54 9.47 7.90
N GLY A 76 -28.07 8.53 8.74
CA GLY A 76 -28.87 7.42 9.24
C GLY A 76 -28.92 7.30 10.77
N GLU A 77 -30.14 7.36 11.32
CA GLU A 77 -30.41 6.88 12.69
C GLU A 77 -30.48 5.32 12.76
N ASP A 78 -30.24 4.62 11.65
CA ASP A 78 -30.38 3.16 11.55
C ASP A 78 -29.04 2.44 11.78
N GLU A 79 -28.84 2.03 13.04
CA GLU A 79 -27.71 1.21 13.49
C GLU A 79 -27.49 -0.06 12.62
N ARG A 80 -28.55 -0.59 11.99
CA ARG A 80 -28.42 -1.80 11.16
C ARG A 80 -27.58 -1.56 9.92
N GLN A 81 -27.61 -0.35 9.37
CA GLN A 81 -26.81 0.00 8.19
C GLN A 81 -25.32 0.09 8.53
N LEU A 82 -24.99 0.74 9.66
CA LEU A 82 -23.64 0.77 10.20
C LEU A 82 -23.12 -0.64 10.49
N HIS A 83 -23.95 -1.49 11.08
CA HIS A 83 -23.55 -2.87 11.37
C HIS A 83 -23.28 -3.66 10.09
N ARG A 84 -24.15 -3.52 9.07
CA ARG A 84 -23.96 -4.17 7.77
C ARG A 84 -22.68 -3.68 7.07
N ALA A 85 -22.42 -2.38 7.04
CA ALA A 85 -21.21 -1.82 6.44
C ALA A 85 -19.94 -2.38 7.12
N SER A 86 -19.92 -2.39 8.46
CA SER A 86 -18.81 -2.98 9.24
C SER A 86 -18.61 -4.47 8.97
N GLN A 87 -19.70 -5.24 8.90
CA GLN A 87 -19.63 -6.67 8.58
C GLN A 87 -19.10 -6.94 7.17
N VAL A 88 -19.52 -6.13 6.19
CA VAL A 88 -19.10 -6.28 4.79
C VAL A 88 -17.59 -6.01 4.65
N VAL A 89 -17.09 -4.92 5.23
CA VAL A 89 -15.65 -4.62 5.26
C VAL A 89 -14.86 -5.72 5.98
N SER A 90 -15.32 -6.12 7.16
CA SER A 90 -14.66 -7.18 7.94
C SER A 90 -14.63 -8.51 7.19
N SER A 91 -15.71 -8.85 6.48
CA SER A 91 -15.82 -10.06 5.66
C SER A 91 -14.82 -10.02 4.50
N ALA A 92 -14.69 -8.88 3.82
CA ALA A 92 -13.72 -8.72 2.74
C ALA A 92 -12.28 -8.98 3.23
N ILE A 93 -11.89 -8.35 4.34
CA ILE A 93 -10.56 -8.56 4.92
C ILE A 93 -10.35 -10.00 5.39
N GLN A 94 -11.36 -10.63 5.99
CA GLN A 94 -11.28 -12.04 6.39
C GLN A 94 -11.08 -12.98 5.20
N GLN A 95 -11.77 -12.74 4.09
CA GLN A 95 -11.64 -13.54 2.87
C GLN A 95 -10.28 -13.35 2.21
N ILE A 96 -9.80 -12.11 2.13
CA ILE A 96 -8.44 -11.80 1.64
C ILE A 96 -7.40 -12.50 2.52
N ALA A 97 -7.53 -12.40 3.84
CA ALA A 97 -6.62 -13.06 4.76
C ALA A 97 -6.64 -14.59 4.62
N ALA A 98 -7.80 -15.19 4.36
CA ALA A 98 -7.90 -16.62 4.09
C ALA A 98 -7.15 -17.00 2.80
N LYS A 99 -7.33 -16.23 1.72
CA LYS A 99 -6.63 -16.44 0.44
C LYS A 99 -5.12 -16.27 0.57
N VAL A 100 -4.67 -15.25 1.30
CA VAL A 100 -3.24 -15.05 1.62
C VAL A 100 -2.68 -16.24 2.42
N ARG A 101 -3.40 -16.73 3.44
CA ARG A 101 -2.95 -17.89 4.22
C ARG A 101 -2.92 -19.19 3.42
N GLN A 102 -3.83 -19.33 2.46
CA GLN A 102 -3.85 -20.48 1.54
C GLN A 102 -2.65 -20.43 0.59
N HIS A 103 -2.29 -19.25 0.10
CA HIS A 103 -1.19 -19.05 -0.84
C HIS A 103 0.20 -19.13 -0.18
N ALA A 104 0.41 -18.38 0.90
CA ALA A 104 1.72 -18.16 1.52
C ALA A 104 1.86 -18.77 2.92
N GLY A 105 0.84 -19.50 3.39
CA GLY A 105 0.84 -20.20 4.67
C GLY A 105 0.28 -19.37 5.84
N LYS A 106 0.03 -20.03 6.97
CA LYS A 106 -0.70 -19.43 8.12
C LYS A 106 -0.02 -18.20 8.72
N GLN A 107 1.32 -18.12 8.68
CA GLN A 107 2.12 -17.03 9.24
C GLN A 107 2.35 -15.89 8.23
N ALA A 108 1.79 -15.97 7.02
CA ALA A 108 1.90 -14.93 6.01
C ALA A 108 1.18 -13.64 6.41
N VAL A 109 0.02 -13.76 7.08
CA VAL A 109 -0.73 -12.61 7.60
C VAL A 109 -0.09 -12.17 8.92
N ILE A 110 0.45 -10.95 8.93
CA ILE A 110 1.12 -10.33 10.07
C ILE A 110 0.10 -9.66 10.99
N PHE A 111 -0.83 -8.89 10.41
CA PHE A 111 -2.01 -8.39 11.11
C PHE A 111 -3.18 -8.19 10.17
N GLN A 112 -4.39 -8.18 10.73
CA GLN A 112 -5.62 -7.75 10.07
C GLN A 112 -6.46 -7.00 11.11
N ALA A 113 -6.95 -5.80 10.80
CA ALA A 113 -7.76 -4.99 11.70
C ALA A 113 -8.60 -3.98 10.90
N GLY A 114 -9.91 -3.96 11.12
CA GLY A 114 -10.79 -3.07 10.34
C GLY A 114 -10.73 -3.39 8.85
N ASP A 115 -10.41 -2.38 8.05
CA ASP A 115 -10.15 -2.45 6.60
C ASP A 115 -8.66 -2.60 6.24
N ASP A 116 -7.78 -2.72 7.24
CA ASP A 116 -6.35 -2.91 7.05
C ASP A 116 -5.92 -4.38 7.15
N ILE A 117 -5.00 -4.79 6.29
CA ILE A 117 -4.27 -6.06 6.40
C ILE A 117 -2.81 -5.89 5.96
N LEU A 118 -1.90 -6.47 6.73
CA LEU A 118 -0.48 -6.58 6.39
C LEU A 118 -0.10 -8.05 6.30
N PHE A 119 0.55 -8.40 5.20
CA PHE A 119 1.02 -9.75 4.95
C PHE A 119 2.36 -9.77 4.22
N ARG A 120 2.98 -10.95 4.16
CA ARG A 120 4.20 -11.21 3.40
C ARG A 120 4.12 -12.50 2.61
N GLY A 121 4.91 -12.58 1.55
CA GLY A 121 5.04 -13.80 0.75
C GLY A 121 5.52 -13.51 -0.66
N ARG A 122 5.34 -14.48 -1.55
CA ARG A 122 5.67 -14.39 -2.97
C ARG A 122 4.37 -14.29 -3.76
N PHE A 123 3.99 -13.06 -4.10
CA PHE A 123 2.79 -12.75 -4.85
C PHE A 123 3.18 -12.15 -6.19
N SER A 124 2.56 -12.64 -7.27
CA SER A 124 2.67 -12.02 -8.59
C SER A 124 1.77 -10.79 -8.70
N GLN A 125 1.90 -10.06 -9.81
CA GLN A 125 0.97 -8.98 -10.15
C GLN A 125 -0.48 -9.49 -10.24
N GLN A 126 -0.68 -10.67 -10.83
CA GLN A 126 -1.99 -11.29 -10.94
C GLN A 126 -2.57 -11.62 -9.56
N ASP A 127 -1.78 -12.21 -8.66
CA ASP A 127 -2.25 -12.55 -7.32
C ASP A 127 -2.74 -11.30 -6.58
N LEU A 128 -2.02 -10.17 -6.70
CA LEU A 128 -2.43 -8.92 -6.09
C LEU A 128 -3.70 -8.34 -6.72
N GLN A 129 -3.84 -8.43 -8.03
CA GLN A 129 -5.06 -8.00 -8.71
C GLN A 129 -6.27 -8.81 -8.24
N GLU A 130 -6.11 -10.12 -8.05
CA GLU A 130 -7.18 -10.97 -7.52
C GLU A 130 -7.57 -10.62 -6.08
N LEU A 131 -6.61 -10.25 -5.22
CA LEU A 131 -6.92 -9.79 -3.86
C LEU A 131 -7.62 -8.42 -3.87
N HIS A 132 -7.17 -7.53 -4.74
CA HIS A 132 -7.76 -6.21 -4.95
C HIS A 132 -9.21 -6.32 -5.45
N ASP A 133 -9.47 -7.16 -6.44
CA ASP A 133 -10.81 -7.38 -6.99
C ASP A 133 -11.72 -8.10 -5.99
N LEU A 134 -11.16 -9.03 -5.21
CA LEU A 134 -11.91 -9.71 -4.13
C LEU A 134 -12.44 -8.72 -3.10
N TYR A 135 -11.67 -7.68 -2.75
CA TYR A 135 -12.16 -6.61 -1.88
C TYR A 135 -13.38 -5.93 -2.50
N THR A 136 -13.27 -5.48 -3.75
CA THR A 136 -14.32 -4.76 -4.47
C THR A 136 -15.60 -5.58 -4.63
N VAL A 137 -15.46 -6.86 -5.02
CA VAL A 137 -16.60 -7.77 -5.17
C VAL A 137 -17.28 -8.01 -3.82
N THR A 138 -16.51 -8.27 -2.77
CA THR A 138 -17.08 -8.57 -1.44
C THR A 138 -17.76 -7.36 -0.82
N THR A 139 -17.20 -6.17 -1.04
CA THR A 139 -17.75 -4.91 -0.53
C THR A 139 -18.81 -4.28 -1.41
N GLN A 140 -19.19 -4.94 -2.52
CA GLN A 140 -20.19 -4.45 -3.46
C GLN A 140 -19.84 -3.08 -4.06
N GLY A 141 -18.55 -2.84 -4.30
CA GLY A 141 -18.07 -1.68 -5.04
C GLY A 141 -17.19 -0.70 -4.26
N MET A 142 -16.81 -0.99 -3.01
CA MET A 142 -15.75 -0.21 -2.34
C MET A 142 -14.39 -0.61 -2.92
N SER A 143 -13.47 0.35 -3.06
CA SER A 143 -12.11 0.05 -3.52
C SER A 143 -11.13 -0.12 -2.37
N CYS A 144 -9.94 -0.62 -2.67
CA CYS A 144 -8.82 -0.65 -1.75
C CYS A 144 -7.52 -0.25 -2.46
N CYS A 145 -6.53 0.13 -1.68
CA CYS A 145 -5.17 0.33 -2.16
C CYS A 145 -4.26 -0.78 -1.65
N ILE A 146 -3.30 -1.21 -2.48
CA ILE A 146 -2.24 -2.14 -2.09
C ILE A 146 -0.88 -1.47 -2.27
N GLY A 147 -0.08 -1.49 -1.22
CA GLY A 147 1.30 -1.02 -1.22
C GLY A 147 2.27 -2.14 -0.90
N TYR A 148 3.36 -2.27 -1.67
CA TYR A 148 4.34 -3.33 -1.44
C TYR A 148 5.80 -2.92 -1.58
N GLY A 149 6.67 -3.70 -0.94
CA GLY A 149 8.13 -3.51 -0.97
C GLY A 149 8.88 -4.61 -0.22
N ARG A 150 10.21 -4.55 -0.22
CA ARG A 150 11.09 -5.55 0.43
C ARG A 150 11.15 -5.41 1.94
N THR A 151 10.80 -4.23 2.44
CA THR A 151 10.76 -3.89 3.87
C THR A 151 9.38 -3.37 4.26
N LEU A 152 9.05 -3.47 5.56
CA LEU A 152 7.83 -2.88 6.12
C LEU A 152 7.73 -1.37 5.84
N ARG A 153 8.88 -0.68 5.85
CA ARG A 153 8.95 0.76 5.54
C ARG A 153 8.55 1.05 4.10
N GLU A 154 9.04 0.26 3.15
CA GLU A 154 8.67 0.41 1.74
C GLU A 154 7.19 0.09 1.52
N ALA A 155 6.68 -1.00 2.08
CA ALA A 155 5.26 -1.35 1.97
C ALA A 155 4.34 -0.25 2.53
N PHE A 156 4.69 0.31 3.69
CA PHE A 156 3.95 1.44 4.27
C PHE A 156 3.96 2.68 3.37
N LEU A 157 5.14 3.09 2.88
CA LEU A 157 5.26 4.25 2.01
C LEU A 157 4.56 4.04 0.66
N ALA A 158 4.66 2.84 0.08
CA ALA A 158 3.96 2.46 -1.13
C ALA A 158 2.44 2.54 -0.94
N LEU A 159 1.93 2.09 0.20
CA LEU A 159 0.51 2.13 0.51
C LEU A 159 0.01 3.57 0.66
N LYS A 160 0.79 4.43 1.34
CA LYS A 160 0.46 5.86 1.39
C LYS A 160 0.44 6.47 0.00
N LEU A 161 1.45 6.20 -0.82
CA LEU A 161 1.48 6.62 -2.23
C LEU A 161 0.25 6.16 -3.01
N ALA A 162 -0.14 4.89 -2.89
CA ALA A 162 -1.33 4.35 -3.53
C ALA A 162 -2.59 5.15 -3.16
N LYS A 163 -2.78 5.46 -1.87
CA LYS A 163 -3.91 6.28 -1.38
C LYS A 163 -3.85 7.76 -1.79
N THR A 164 -2.68 8.28 -2.17
CA THR A 164 -2.56 9.66 -2.71
C THR A 164 -2.88 9.77 -4.19
N SER A 165 -2.92 8.65 -4.92
CA SER A 165 -3.21 8.65 -6.36
C SER A 165 -4.62 9.19 -6.61
N PRO A 166 -4.83 10.02 -7.66
CA PRO A 166 -6.17 10.48 -8.02
C PRO A 166 -7.13 9.30 -8.20
N GLY A 167 -8.19 9.25 -7.40
CA GLY A 167 -9.18 8.16 -7.42
C GLY A 167 -8.81 6.90 -6.64
N LYS A 168 -7.65 6.86 -5.96
CA LYS A 168 -7.18 5.72 -5.14
C LYS A 168 -7.19 4.42 -5.94
N ASN A 169 -7.72 3.31 -5.40
CA ASN A 169 -7.96 2.06 -6.11
C ASN A 169 -6.74 1.59 -6.94
N SER A 170 -5.59 1.50 -6.26
CA SER A 170 -4.32 1.29 -6.95
C SER A 170 -3.39 0.34 -6.21
N ILE A 171 -2.54 -0.33 -7.00
CA ILE A 171 -1.49 -1.21 -6.52
C ILE A 171 -0.16 -0.51 -6.82
N VAL A 172 0.63 -0.23 -5.78
CA VAL A 172 1.90 0.48 -5.91
C VAL A 172 3.01 -0.33 -5.24
N GLY A 173 4.10 -0.54 -5.97
CA GLY A 173 5.33 -1.11 -5.42
C GLY A 173 6.41 -0.05 -5.35
N ILE A 174 7.20 -0.03 -4.27
CA ILE A 174 8.41 0.79 -4.22
C ILE A 174 9.62 0.04 -3.69
N GLU A 175 10.79 0.54 -4.06
CA GLU A 175 12.07 0.21 -3.44
C GLU A 175 12.79 1.49 -3.00
N LEU A 176 13.44 1.43 -1.84
CA LEU A 176 14.32 2.46 -1.32
C LEU A 176 15.77 2.06 -1.59
N LEU A 177 16.47 2.84 -2.39
CA LEU A 177 17.88 2.61 -2.66
C LEU A 177 18.75 3.19 -1.53
N ASP A 178 19.30 2.30 -0.71
CA ASP A 178 20.44 2.60 0.16
C ASP A 178 21.73 2.06 -0.46
N LYS A 179 22.82 2.85 -0.40
CA LYS A 179 24.14 2.61 -1.05
C LYS A 179 24.89 1.32 -0.63
N GLY A 180 24.22 0.29 -0.09
CA GLY A 180 24.86 -0.90 0.50
C GLY A 180 24.54 -2.26 -0.16
N LYS A 181 23.63 -2.33 -1.14
CA LYS A 181 23.38 -3.57 -1.90
C LYS A 181 23.33 -3.27 -3.39
N GLU A 182 24.47 -3.44 -4.05
CA GLU A 182 24.47 -3.70 -5.47
C GLU A 182 23.73 -5.04 -5.72
N PRO A 183 22.77 -5.12 -6.65
CA PRO A 183 22.23 -6.39 -7.11
C PRO A 183 23.31 -7.08 -7.96
N GLY A 184 24.19 -7.85 -7.33
CA GLY A 184 25.27 -8.52 -8.07
C GLY A 184 26.37 -9.23 -7.29
N SER A 185 26.43 -9.18 -5.95
CA SER A 185 27.41 -9.98 -5.21
C SER A 185 26.85 -11.37 -4.89
N ALA A 186 26.86 -12.25 -5.90
CA ALA A 186 27.02 -13.67 -5.65
C ALA A 186 28.40 -13.85 -4.97
N ALA A 187 28.41 -13.93 -3.65
CA ALA A 187 29.60 -14.33 -2.91
C ALA A 187 29.76 -15.85 -3.07
N ALA A 188 30.52 -16.23 -4.10
CA ALA A 188 31.29 -17.44 -4.08
C ALA A 188 32.29 -17.35 -2.92
N SER A 189 32.16 -18.23 -1.93
CA SER A 189 33.21 -18.82 -1.10
C SER A 189 32.57 -19.87 -0.20
#